data_AF-A0A1I2HNS7-F1
#
_entry.id   AF-A0A1I2HNS7-F1
#
_cell.length_a   1.000
_cell.length_b   1.000
_cell.length_c   1.000
_cell.angle_alpha   90.00
_cell.angle_beta   90.00
_cell.angle_gamma   90.00
#
_symmetry.space_group_name_H-M   'P 1'
#
loop_
_entity.id
_entity.type
_entity.pdbx_description
1 polymer ?
#
loop_
_entity_poly.entity_id
_entity_poly.type
_entity_poly.pdbx_seq_one_letter_code
_entity_poly.pdbx_strand_id
1 'polypeptide(L)'
;MKINKIMVLCLVALTSMAMGLGCHKDSLPPCEGGNCCWQGGGPEFVKRVDGARAEYGGSGFSLMEPISVTNGYESHSVLLCPVLEDMVRKKKLFNNYTAVGNQVRLIDSTRLYRYRVWGIIYKMNNIIGIIPRPTYAISIDRIEDFQ
;
A
#
# COMPACT_ATOMS: atom_id res chain seq x y z
N MET A 1 17.84 -19.08 51.56
CA MET A 1 17.73 -17.92 50.62
C MET A 1 17.94 -18.34 49.16
N LYS A 2 17.03 -19.11 48.54
CA LYS A 2 17.12 -19.49 47.10
C LYS A 2 15.81 -19.39 46.30
N ILE A 3 14.67 -19.14 46.96
CA ILE A 3 13.34 -19.16 46.32
C ILE A 3 13.02 -17.80 45.65
N ASN A 4 13.54 -16.68 46.17
CA ASN A 4 13.21 -15.35 45.65
C ASN A 4 13.82 -15.02 44.27
N LYS A 5 14.86 -15.73 43.82
CA LYS A 5 15.49 -15.45 42.52
C LYS A 5 14.73 -16.08 41.34
N ILE A 6 14.04 -17.20 41.55
CA ILE A 6 13.28 -17.90 40.51
C ILE A 6 11.99 -17.14 40.18
N MET A 7 11.32 -16.59 41.21
CA MET A 7 10.08 -15.83 41.02
C MET A 7 10.29 -14.53 40.23
N VAL A 8 11.43 -13.84 40.42
CA VAL A 8 11.77 -12.61 39.69
C VAL A 8 12.07 -12.90 38.21
N LEU A 9 12.73 -14.03 37.91
CA LEU A 9 13.01 -14.44 36.53
C LEU A 9 11.73 -14.80 35.75
N CYS A 10 10.76 -15.46 36.39
CA CYS A 10 9.47 -15.73 35.77
C CYS A 10 8.67 -14.45 35.49
N LEU A 11 8.71 -13.44 36.37
CA LEU A 11 7.97 -12.19 36.16
C LEU A 11 8.53 -11.35 35.01
N VAL A 12 9.85 -11.37 34.79
CA VAL A 12 10.49 -10.66 33.67
C VAL A 12 10.21 -11.36 32.33
N ALA A 13 10.15 -12.70 32.32
CA ALA A 13 9.78 -13.47 31.12
C ALA A 13 8.30 -13.27 30.71
N LEU A 14 7.39 -13.17 31.69
CA LEU A 14 5.96 -12.94 31.43
C LEU A 14 5.67 -11.50 30.96
N THR A 15 6.39 -10.51 31.46
CA THR A 15 6.23 -9.10 31.02
C THR A 15 6.84 -8.85 29.64
N SER A 16 7.90 -9.57 29.26
CA SER A 16 8.47 -9.49 27.91
C SER A 16 7.64 -10.24 26.85
N MET A 17 6.91 -11.30 27.22
CA MET A 17 5.92 -11.91 26.31
C MET A 17 4.66 -11.05 26.11
N ALA A 18 4.28 -10.24 27.11
CA ALA A 18 3.11 -9.35 27.01
C ALA A 18 3.36 -8.11 26.12
N MET A 19 4.61 -7.69 25.93
CA MET A 19 4.95 -6.56 25.04
C MET A 19 5.02 -6.96 23.55
N GLY A 20 5.06 -8.24 23.23
CA GLY A 20 5.11 -8.73 21.83
C GLY A 20 3.75 -8.81 21.12
N LEU A 21 2.64 -8.74 21.86
CA LEU A 21 1.28 -8.85 21.32
C LEU A 21 0.59 -7.49 21.11
N GLY A 22 1.32 -6.38 21.29
CA GLY A 22 0.78 -5.02 21.35
C GLY A 22 0.72 -4.22 20.03
N CYS A 23 0.97 -4.81 18.85
CA CYS A 23 1.08 -4.03 17.60
C CYS A 23 0.41 -4.62 16.35
N HIS A 24 -0.73 -5.30 16.44
CA HIS A 24 -1.56 -5.58 15.25
C HIS A 24 -3.01 -5.18 15.51
N LYS A 25 -3.27 -3.88 15.65
CA LYS A 25 -4.65 -3.38 15.73
C LYS A 25 -5.27 -3.09 14.35
N ASP A 26 -4.48 -3.13 13.28
CA ASP A 26 -4.93 -2.87 11.91
C ASP A 26 -4.28 -3.80 10.87
N SER A 27 -3.94 -5.04 11.23
CA SER A 27 -3.43 -6.00 10.24
C SER A 27 -4.58 -6.44 9.34
N LEU A 28 -4.62 -5.88 8.13
CA LEU A 28 -5.51 -6.32 7.06
C LEU A 28 -5.37 -7.84 6.88
N PRO A 29 -6.47 -8.56 6.53
CA PRO A 29 -6.36 -9.98 6.22
C PRO A 29 -5.27 -10.18 5.15
N PRO A 30 -4.40 -11.20 5.30
CA PRO A 30 -3.33 -11.43 4.35
C PRO A 30 -3.93 -11.55 2.94
N CYS A 31 -3.52 -10.65 2.05
CA CYS A 31 -3.96 -10.67 0.65
C CYS A 31 -3.20 -11.76 -0.10
N GLU A 32 -3.50 -13.03 0.21
CA GLU A 32 -2.81 -14.18 -0.37
C GLU A 32 -2.93 -14.15 -1.89
N GLY A 33 -1.77 -14.07 -2.55
CA GLY A 33 -1.68 -14.06 -4.01
C GLY A 33 -2.39 -12.88 -4.70
N GLY A 34 -2.69 -11.78 -3.99
CA GLY A 34 -3.36 -10.63 -4.59
C GLY A 34 -4.86 -10.81 -4.84
N ASN A 35 -5.47 -11.92 -4.41
CA ASN A 35 -6.89 -12.22 -4.65
C ASN A 35 -7.86 -11.17 -4.06
N CYS A 36 -7.42 -10.44 -3.04
CA CYS A 36 -8.18 -9.32 -2.47
C CYS A 36 -8.26 -8.09 -3.40
N CYS A 37 -7.38 -8.02 -4.41
CA CYS A 37 -7.30 -6.94 -5.37
C CYS A 37 -8.13 -7.21 -6.62
N TRP A 38 -8.24 -8.48 -7.02
CA TRP A 38 -8.99 -8.88 -8.21
C TRP A 38 -9.38 -10.36 -8.14
N GLN A 39 -10.67 -10.62 -7.88
CA GLN A 39 -11.18 -11.98 -7.77
C GLN A 39 -11.26 -12.65 -9.15
N GLY A 40 -10.81 -13.90 -9.24
CA GLY A 40 -10.98 -14.75 -10.43
C GLY A 40 -10.05 -14.44 -11.61
N GLY A 41 -9.27 -13.35 -11.59
CA GLY A 41 -8.36 -13.02 -12.69
C GLY A 41 -6.92 -13.51 -12.55
N GLY A 42 -6.56 -14.13 -11.41
CA GLY A 42 -5.20 -14.63 -11.14
C GLY A 42 -4.15 -13.51 -11.11
N PRO A 43 -4.20 -12.59 -10.13
CA PRO A 43 -3.18 -11.55 -9.96
C PRO A 43 -1.79 -12.15 -9.81
N GLU A 44 -0.80 -11.51 -10.43
CA GLU A 44 0.59 -11.94 -10.40
C GLU A 44 1.40 -11.00 -9.51
N PHE A 45 2.20 -11.55 -8.60
CA PHE A 45 3.14 -10.76 -7.81
C PHE A 45 4.14 -10.04 -8.74
N VAL A 46 4.33 -8.74 -8.54
CA VAL A 46 5.32 -7.95 -9.28
C VAL A 46 6.51 -7.61 -8.39
N LYS A 47 6.28 -6.86 -7.32
CA LYS A 47 7.32 -6.44 -6.37
C LYS A 47 6.74 -6.02 -5.04
N ARG A 48 7.57 -6.08 -3.99
CA ARG A 48 7.33 -5.35 -2.75
C ARG A 48 7.87 -3.92 -2.90
N VAL A 49 7.12 -2.94 -2.43
CA VAL A 49 7.58 -1.56 -2.31
C VAL A 49 7.85 -1.25 -0.85
N ASP A 50 9.03 -0.67 -0.60
CA ASP A 50 9.49 -0.29 0.74
C ASP A 50 9.77 1.21 0.76
N GLY A 51 8.75 1.98 1.15
CA GLY A 51 8.86 3.44 1.26
C GLY A 51 8.96 4.16 -0.09
N ALA A 52 8.35 3.61 -1.14
CA ALA A 52 8.36 4.22 -2.48
C ALA A 52 7.69 5.59 -2.45
N ARG A 53 8.26 6.57 -3.16
CA ARG A 53 7.69 7.91 -3.24
C ARG A 53 6.46 7.87 -4.14
N ALA A 54 5.37 8.45 -3.67
CA ALA A 54 4.08 8.34 -4.32
C ALA A 54 3.23 9.60 -4.15
N GLU A 55 2.41 9.86 -5.16
CA GLU A 55 1.30 10.79 -5.08
C GLU A 55 -0.02 10.04 -5.04
N TYR A 56 -1.01 10.56 -4.31
CA TYR A 56 -2.34 9.97 -4.24
C TYR A 56 -3.26 10.62 -5.27
N GLY A 57 -3.94 9.79 -6.05
CA GLY A 57 -4.84 10.21 -7.13
C GLY A 57 -6.13 9.41 -7.13
N GLY A 58 -7.05 9.75 -6.24
CA GLY A 58 -8.45 9.26 -6.24
C GLY A 58 -8.63 7.77 -5.93
N SER A 59 -8.27 6.90 -6.87
CA SER A 59 -8.42 5.44 -6.79
C SER A 59 -7.11 4.69 -6.56
N GLY A 60 -5.99 5.41 -6.44
CA GLY A 60 -4.67 4.81 -6.47
C GLY A 60 -3.53 5.75 -6.12
N PHE A 61 -2.33 5.27 -6.39
CA PHE A 61 -1.10 6.03 -6.28
C PHE A 61 -0.37 6.05 -7.62
N SER A 62 0.28 7.16 -7.94
CA SER A 62 1.34 7.18 -8.95
C SER A 62 2.68 7.21 -8.24
N LEU A 63 3.55 6.24 -8.56
CA LEU A 63 4.88 6.13 -7.99
C LEU A 63 5.86 7.01 -8.75
N MET A 64 6.85 7.57 -8.06
CA MET A 64 7.93 8.31 -8.71
C MET A 64 8.75 7.37 -9.58
N GLU A 65 9.12 6.21 -9.05
CA GLU A 65 9.81 5.16 -9.79
C GLU A 65 8.83 4.27 -10.58
N PRO A 66 9.17 3.88 -11.81
CA PRO A 66 8.30 3.03 -12.60
C PRO A 66 8.11 1.63 -11.97
N ILE A 67 6.90 1.11 -12.13
CA ILE A 67 6.53 -0.26 -11.78
C ILE A 67 7.12 -1.23 -12.81
N SER A 68 6.97 -0.88 -14.08
CA SER A 68 7.44 -1.65 -15.23
C SER A 68 7.77 -0.73 -16.40
N VAL A 69 8.65 -1.21 -17.29
CA VAL A 69 8.95 -0.56 -18.57
C VAL A 69 8.69 -1.57 -19.69
N THR A 70 7.74 -1.27 -20.58
CA THR A 70 7.37 -2.14 -21.70
C THR A 70 7.33 -1.33 -22.99
N ASN A 71 8.13 -1.70 -23.99
CA ASN A 71 8.21 -1.01 -25.28
C ASN A 71 8.42 0.51 -25.16
N GLY A 72 9.25 0.95 -24.20
CA GLY A 72 9.52 2.37 -23.93
C GLY A 72 8.42 3.11 -23.15
N TYR A 73 7.34 2.43 -22.74
CA TYR A 73 6.31 2.99 -21.88
C TYR A 73 6.54 2.61 -20.42
N GLU A 74 6.66 3.62 -19.58
CA GLU A 74 6.77 3.47 -18.13
C GLU A 74 5.39 3.46 -17.49
N SER A 75 5.13 2.46 -16.63
CA SER A 75 3.90 2.39 -15.85
C SER A 75 4.19 2.82 -14.42
N HIS A 76 3.58 3.92 -13.97
CA HIS A 76 3.78 4.46 -12.62
C HIS A 76 2.57 4.28 -11.71
N SER A 77 1.38 4.11 -12.30
CA SER A 77 0.13 4.09 -11.56
C SER A 77 -0.21 2.69 -11.04
N VAL A 78 -0.56 2.62 -9.77
CA VAL A 78 -1.14 1.46 -9.09
C VAL A 78 -2.52 1.81 -8.54
N LEU A 79 -3.50 0.95 -8.82
CA LEU A 79 -4.83 1.06 -8.21
C LEU A 79 -4.79 0.50 -6.79
N LEU A 80 -5.60 1.05 -5.88
CA LEU A 80 -5.82 0.42 -4.59
C LEU A 80 -6.56 -0.91 -4.78
N CYS A 81 -6.15 -1.94 -4.03
CA CYS A 81 -7.00 -3.12 -3.89
C CYS A 81 -8.33 -2.68 -3.24
N PRO A 82 -9.51 -3.06 -3.78
CA PRO A 82 -10.80 -2.53 -3.32
C PRO A 82 -11.04 -2.69 -1.81
N VAL A 83 -10.53 -3.78 -1.22
CA VAL A 83 -10.62 -4.04 0.23
C VAL A 83 -9.91 -2.99 1.09
N LEU A 84 -9.06 -2.14 0.50
CA LEU A 84 -8.27 -1.11 1.18
C LEU A 84 -8.82 0.30 1.00
N GLU A 85 -9.80 0.50 0.13
CA GLU A 85 -10.32 1.84 -0.19
C GLU A 85 -10.81 2.59 1.04
N ASP A 86 -11.56 1.91 1.91
CA ASP A 86 -12.10 2.49 3.14
C ASP A 86 -11.00 2.94 4.11
N MET A 87 -9.94 2.16 4.25
CA MET A 87 -8.79 2.49 5.10
C MET A 87 -8.06 3.72 4.55
N VAL A 88 -7.77 3.73 3.24
CA VAL A 88 -7.05 4.85 2.61
C VAL A 88 -7.90 6.12 2.62
N ARG A 89 -9.21 6.02 2.37
CA ARG A 89 -10.15 7.14 2.46
C ARG A 89 -10.17 7.76 3.87
N LYS A 90 -10.12 6.95 4.92
CA LYS A 90 -10.06 7.42 6.32
C LYS A 90 -8.78 8.19 6.64
N LYS A 91 -7.67 7.97 5.92
CA LYS A 91 -6.43 8.74 6.07
C LYS A 91 -6.54 10.18 5.55
N LYS A 92 -7.62 10.53 4.84
CA LYS A 92 -7.86 11.89 4.30
C LYS A 92 -6.66 12.41 3.49
N LEU A 93 -6.07 11.54 2.67
CA LEU A 93 -4.95 11.91 1.81
C LEU A 93 -5.37 13.04 0.87
N PHE A 94 -4.51 14.04 0.75
CA PHE A 94 -4.66 15.12 -0.21
C PHE A 94 -4.53 14.57 -1.64
N ASN A 95 -5.60 14.71 -2.42
CA ASN A 95 -5.57 14.51 -3.86
C ASN A 95 -5.09 15.81 -4.52
N ASN A 96 -3.90 15.77 -5.13
CA ASN A 96 -3.28 16.95 -5.75
C ASN A 96 -3.80 17.23 -7.17
N TYR A 97 -4.90 16.60 -7.55
CA TYR A 97 -5.51 16.72 -8.86
C TYR A 97 -6.96 17.19 -8.74
N THR A 98 -7.36 18.03 -9.69
CA THR A 98 -8.74 18.49 -9.84
C THR A 98 -9.21 18.30 -11.27
N ALA A 99 -10.51 18.08 -11.44
CA ALA A 99 -11.14 18.03 -12.76
C ALA A 99 -11.56 19.44 -13.18
N VAL A 100 -11.10 19.90 -14.34
CA VAL A 100 -11.52 21.15 -14.97
C VAL A 100 -12.06 20.83 -16.36
N GLY A 101 -13.38 20.77 -16.49
CA GLY A 101 -14.04 20.23 -17.67
C GLY A 101 -13.68 18.76 -17.87
N ASN A 102 -13.17 18.41 -19.06
CA ASN A 102 -12.73 17.05 -19.41
C ASN A 102 -11.22 16.82 -19.16
N GLN A 103 -10.55 17.72 -18.45
CA GLN A 103 -9.12 17.62 -18.16
C GLN A 103 -8.88 17.43 -16.66
N VAL A 104 -7.92 16.55 -16.34
CA VAL A 104 -7.34 16.47 -15.00
C VAL A 104 -6.18 17.46 -14.93
N ARG A 105 -6.17 18.32 -13.92
CA ARG A 105 -5.13 19.33 -13.69
C ARG A 105 -4.47 19.14 -12.33
N LEU A 106 -3.16 19.34 -12.31
CA LEU A 106 -2.36 19.43 -11.09
C LEU A 106 -2.72 20.72 -10.34
N ILE A 107 -2.94 20.62 -9.03
CA ILE A 107 -3.26 21.77 -8.17
C ILE A 107 -1.97 22.50 -7.75
N ASP A 108 -0.97 21.77 -7.27
CA ASP A 108 0.29 22.34 -6.75
C ASP A 108 1.48 21.43 -7.09
N SER A 109 2.40 21.89 -7.93
CA SER A 109 3.58 21.11 -8.34
C SER A 109 4.58 20.87 -7.22
N THR A 110 4.56 21.66 -6.14
CA THR A 110 5.47 21.49 -5.00
C THR A 110 5.08 20.31 -4.10
N ARG A 111 3.86 19.77 -4.28
CA ARG A 111 3.30 18.66 -3.51
C ARG A 111 3.31 17.32 -4.24
N LEU A 112 4.06 17.22 -5.35
CA LEU A 112 4.23 15.97 -6.08
C LEU A 112 4.99 14.95 -5.23
N TYR A 113 4.52 13.71 -5.26
CA TYR A 113 5.14 12.58 -4.57
C TYR A 113 5.39 12.78 -3.07
N ARG A 114 4.43 13.38 -2.35
CA ARG A 114 4.52 13.70 -0.91
C ARG A 114 4.39 12.52 0.05
N TYR A 115 3.97 11.36 -0.45
CA TYR A 115 3.76 10.18 0.37
C TYR A 115 4.88 9.16 0.18
N ARG A 116 5.14 8.38 1.23
CA ARG A 116 5.84 7.10 1.13
C ARG A 116 4.85 5.97 1.30
N VAL A 117 4.94 4.97 0.44
CA VAL A 117 4.05 3.79 0.47
C VAL A 117 4.85 2.50 0.64
N TRP A 118 4.30 1.62 1.48
CA TRP A 118 4.77 0.26 1.69
C TRP A 118 3.67 -0.70 1.32
N GLY A 119 4.04 -1.79 0.65
CA GLY A 119 3.05 -2.77 0.22
C GLY A 119 3.56 -3.72 -0.84
N ILE A 120 2.64 -4.44 -1.46
CA ILE A 120 2.90 -5.41 -2.53
C ILE A 120 2.12 -4.99 -3.77
N ILE A 121 2.83 -4.89 -4.89
CA ILE A 121 2.23 -4.62 -6.19
C ILE A 121 1.93 -5.95 -6.88
N TYR A 122 0.71 -6.05 -7.38
CA TYR A 122 0.23 -7.14 -8.21
C TYR A 122 -0.11 -6.63 -9.61
N LYS A 123 0.20 -7.42 -10.62
CA LYS A 123 -0.29 -7.24 -11.97
C LYS A 123 -1.64 -7.93 -12.08
N MET A 124 -2.65 -7.18 -12.49
CA MET A 124 -4.01 -7.70 -12.67
C MET A 124 -4.10 -8.33 -14.06
N ASN A 125 -4.07 -9.66 -14.10
CA ASN A 125 -4.27 -10.42 -15.33
C ASN A 125 -5.76 -10.48 -15.69
N ASN A 126 -6.04 -10.67 -16.98
CA ASN A 126 -7.40 -10.87 -17.50
C ASN A 126 -8.39 -9.71 -17.23
N ILE A 127 -7.90 -8.48 -17.08
CA ILE A 127 -8.76 -7.30 -17.29
C ILE A 127 -9.03 -7.20 -18.78
N ILE A 128 -10.06 -7.93 -19.24
CA ILE A 128 -10.52 -7.91 -20.61
C ILE A 128 -11.28 -6.59 -20.83
N GLY A 129 -10.70 -5.68 -21.62
CA GLY A 129 -11.54 -4.83 -22.50
C GLY A 129 -11.46 -3.30 -22.44
N ILE A 130 -10.55 -2.63 -21.73
CA ILE A 130 -10.56 -1.13 -21.76
C ILE A 130 -9.19 -0.48 -21.99
N ILE A 131 -8.08 -1.03 -21.49
CA ILE A 131 -6.76 -0.39 -21.59
C ILE A 131 -5.73 -1.41 -22.12
N PRO A 132 -5.05 -1.16 -23.25
CA PRO A 132 -4.01 -2.05 -23.81
C PRO A 132 -2.68 -1.94 -23.04
N ARG A 133 -2.75 -1.76 -21.72
CA ARG A 133 -1.60 -1.60 -20.84
C ARG A 133 -1.76 -2.50 -19.62
N PRO A 134 -0.64 -3.04 -19.10
CA PRO A 134 -0.70 -3.77 -17.85
C PRO A 134 -1.28 -2.88 -16.75
N THR A 135 -2.27 -3.41 -16.05
CA THR A 135 -2.90 -2.73 -14.92
C THR A 135 -2.33 -3.31 -13.64
N TYR A 136 -1.98 -2.43 -12.70
CA TYR A 136 -1.37 -2.82 -11.43
C TYR A 136 -2.29 -2.44 -10.28
N ALA A 137 -2.33 -3.29 -9.26
CA ALA A 137 -2.95 -3.01 -7.98
C ALA A 137 -1.92 -3.07 -6.86
N ILE A 138 -2.12 -2.31 -5.79
CA ILE A 138 -1.28 -2.32 -4.60
C ILE A 138 -2.08 -2.71 -3.36
N SER A 139 -1.60 -3.75 -2.67
CA SER A 139 -1.98 -4.03 -1.29
C SER A 139 -1.06 -3.24 -0.37
N ILE A 140 -1.61 -2.30 0.38
CA ILE A 140 -0.87 -1.33 1.19
C ILE A 140 -0.73 -1.81 2.63
N ASP A 141 0.50 -1.84 3.10
CA ASP A 141 0.85 -2.07 4.50
C ASP A 141 0.83 -0.75 5.29
N ARG A 142 1.42 0.30 4.71
CA ARG A 142 1.64 1.59 5.38
C ARG A 142 1.71 2.74 4.38
N ILE A 143 1.25 3.91 4.82
CA ILE A 143 1.39 5.19 4.11
C ILE A 143 1.87 6.22 5.13
N GLU A 144 2.90 6.97 4.77
CA GLU A 144 3.42 8.10 5.55
C GLU A 144 3.44 9.37 4.69
N ASP A 145 2.98 10.47 5.27
CA ASP A 145 3.14 11.81 4.71
C ASP A 145 4.42 12.40 5.29
N PHE A 146 5.35 12.83 4.44
CA PHE A 146 6.65 13.36 4.86
C PHE A 146 6.83 14.85 4.54
N GLN A 147 5.77 15.51 4.06
CA GLN A 147 5.72 16.96 3.85
C GLN A 147 4.93 17.66 4.94
#